data_AF-A0AAV6ZUA2-F1
#
_entry.id   AF-A0AAV6ZUA2-F1
#
_cell.length_a   1.000
_cell.length_b   1.000
_cell.length_c   1.000
_cell.angle_alpha   90.00
_cell.angle_beta   90.00
_cell.angle_gamma   90.00
#
_symmetry.space_group_name_H-M   'P 1'
#
loop_
_entity.id
_entity.type
_entity.pdbx_description
1 polymer ?
#
loop_
_entity_poly.entity_id
_entity_poly.type
_entity_poly.pdbx_seq_one_letter_code
_entity_poly.pdbx_strand_id
1 'polypeptide(L)'
;MRISNASCTSAGSGWRQTGDGVPTRRQRSVHSLYKENEGLHQFEEQPVENLFPELRDLPSNVTWLSVHNIPDTQRRITAYGCQSGYFCVSHVDQGKPEILQSWSLQQDGPLSKVLIFSLPGSHVGASYAGWDGSEESHTFHEQYHILVTSTIELSAVYWNILQNGLREQLLLPSSDQFDSVLCALTADVDFDGEPEILLGTYGQELLCYKYMQGHFQLMWQRSFPSPLLCIAHVDLTWDGLCELAVMCLKGLHILQHSLAKTSQYFIQRLRQQLEKSNASDVSHVEKEEGVEQSQDATDNAAPDP
;
A
#
# COMPACT_ATOMS: atom_id res chain seq x y z
N MET A 1 -5.94 11.40 8.18
CA MET A 1 -6.49 12.55 7.43
C MET A 1 -6.36 12.23 5.94
N ARG A 2 -7.46 11.84 5.29
CA ARG A 2 -7.47 11.43 3.86
C ARG A 2 -7.30 12.69 3.01
N ILE A 3 -6.18 12.82 2.30
CA ILE A 3 -6.00 13.88 1.30
C ILE A 3 -6.72 13.43 0.04
N SER A 4 -7.90 13.99 -0.20
CA SER A 4 -8.65 13.82 -1.45
C SER A 4 -8.16 14.82 -2.50
N ASN A 5 -7.94 14.32 -3.71
CA ASN A 5 -7.49 15.05 -4.90
C ASN A 5 -8.26 16.35 -5.15
N ALA A 6 -7.54 17.47 -5.28
CA ALA A 6 -8.05 18.72 -5.82
C ALA A 6 -7.48 18.94 -7.23
N SER A 7 -8.37 19.05 -8.21
CA SER A 7 -8.09 19.48 -9.58
C SER A 7 -7.81 20.99 -9.62
N CYS A 8 -6.63 21.40 -10.07
CA CYS A 8 -6.28 22.82 -10.24
C CYS A 8 -6.86 23.42 -11.53
N THR A 9 -7.72 24.42 -11.37
CA THR A 9 -8.01 25.43 -12.40
C THR A 9 -7.32 26.74 -12.01
N SER A 10 -6.40 27.22 -12.85
CA SER A 10 -5.64 28.46 -12.61
C SER A 10 -6.45 29.71 -13.00
N ALA A 11 -6.54 30.67 -12.08
CA ALA A 11 -6.89 32.06 -12.38
C ALA A 11 -5.82 32.99 -11.78
N GLY A 12 -5.38 33.99 -12.56
CA GLY A 12 -4.24 34.86 -12.27
C GLY A 12 -4.39 35.77 -11.04
N SER A 13 -3.31 36.40 -10.56
CA SER A 13 -2.80 37.64 -11.17
C SER A 13 -1.59 38.19 -10.39
N GLY A 14 -0.72 38.97 -11.06
CA GLY A 14 0.22 39.91 -10.40
C GLY A 14 1.61 40.01 -11.04
N TRP A 15 1.74 40.73 -12.16
CA TRP A 15 3.02 41.03 -12.80
C TRP A 15 3.60 42.37 -12.31
N ARG A 16 4.91 42.39 -12.01
CA ARG A 16 5.77 43.58 -12.21
C ARG A 16 6.94 43.16 -13.09
N GLN A 17 7.05 43.81 -14.25
CA GLN A 17 8.18 43.68 -15.18
C GLN A 17 9.23 44.74 -14.86
N THR A 18 10.50 44.34 -14.85
CA THR A 18 11.61 45.11 -15.42
C THR A 18 12.73 44.15 -15.83
N GLY A 19 13.18 44.24 -17.08
CA GLY A 19 14.55 43.91 -17.49
C GLY A 19 14.82 42.51 -18.03
N ASP A 20 14.86 42.40 -19.36
CA ASP A 20 15.54 41.44 -20.23
C ASP A 20 16.22 40.20 -19.61
N GLY A 21 15.65 39.04 -19.97
CA GLY A 21 16.13 37.71 -19.65
C GLY A 21 14.92 36.84 -19.39
N VAL A 22 14.38 36.19 -20.42
CA VAL A 22 13.25 35.25 -20.27
C VAL A 22 13.64 34.24 -19.20
N PRO A 23 13.07 34.27 -17.98
CA PRO A 23 13.22 33.16 -17.08
C PRO A 23 12.25 32.14 -17.63
N THR A 24 12.74 31.18 -18.40
CA THR A 24 12.01 29.92 -18.57
C THR A 24 11.85 29.37 -17.16
N ARG A 25 10.70 29.62 -16.54
CA ARG A 25 10.29 29.03 -15.27
C ARG A 25 10.33 27.53 -15.52
N ARG A 26 11.42 26.87 -15.10
CA ARG A 26 11.49 25.41 -15.07
C ARG A 26 10.53 25.00 -13.97
N GLN A 27 9.25 24.89 -14.32
CA GLN A 27 8.19 24.41 -13.46
C GLN A 27 8.36 22.88 -13.34
N ARG A 28 9.44 22.46 -12.68
CA ARG A 28 9.76 21.07 -12.31
C ARG A 28 9.59 20.87 -10.80
N SER A 29 8.70 21.65 -10.20
CA SER A 29 8.40 21.61 -8.77
C SER A 29 7.07 20.89 -8.58
N VAL A 30 7.08 19.87 -7.74
CA VAL A 30 5.85 19.43 -7.09
C VAL A 30 5.44 20.55 -6.13
N HIS A 31 4.37 21.27 -6.46
CA HIS A 31 3.77 22.29 -5.59
C HIS A 31 2.88 21.59 -4.55
N SER A 32 3.46 20.78 -3.64
CA SER A 32 2.68 19.83 -2.82
C SER A 32 2.31 20.30 -1.41
N LEU A 33 2.61 21.54 -1.00
CA LEU A 33 2.18 21.99 0.32
C LEU A 33 1.52 23.36 0.28
N TYR A 34 0.20 23.33 0.25
CA TYR A 34 -0.66 24.49 0.48
C TYR A 34 -1.18 24.40 1.90
N LYS A 35 -0.74 25.29 2.78
CA LYS A 35 -1.23 25.37 4.16
C LYS A 35 -2.29 26.45 4.26
N GLU A 36 -3.42 26.12 4.87
CA GLU A 36 -4.46 27.11 5.17
C GLU A 36 -3.91 28.15 6.16
N ASN A 37 -4.00 29.41 5.78
CA ASN A 37 -3.86 30.55 6.68
C ASN A 37 -5.25 30.89 7.22
N GLU A 38 -5.52 30.45 8.45
CA GLU A 38 -6.81 30.64 9.13
C GLU A 38 -7.23 32.12 9.22
N GLY A 39 -6.27 33.04 9.31
CA GLY A 39 -6.53 34.47 9.42
C GLY A 39 -6.91 35.15 8.10
N LEU A 40 -6.53 34.55 6.96
CA LEU A 40 -6.79 35.08 5.62
C LEU A 40 -7.80 34.23 4.83
N HIS A 41 -8.19 33.06 5.35
CA HIS A 41 -8.98 32.04 4.64
C HIS A 41 -8.41 31.74 3.25
N GLN A 42 -7.08 31.69 3.15
CA GLN A 42 -6.34 31.45 1.91
C GLN A 42 -5.30 30.36 2.12
N PHE A 43 -4.96 29.67 1.04
CA PHE A 43 -3.91 28.66 1.04
C PHE A 43 -2.59 29.29 0.59
N GLU A 44 -1.56 29.16 1.43
CA GLU A 44 -0.22 29.65 1.15
C GLU A 44 0.71 28.50 0.76
N GLU A 45 1.52 28.70 -0.28
CA GLU A 45 2.54 27.73 -0.70
C GLU A 45 3.68 27.71 0.32
N GLN A 46 4.00 26.52 0.81
CA GLN A 46 5.07 26.28 1.76
C GLN A 46 6.20 25.47 1.08
N PRO A 47 7.46 25.72 1.43
CA PRO A 47 8.58 24.97 0.89
C PRO A 47 8.48 23.49 1.28
N VAL A 48 8.29 22.63 0.27
CA VAL A 48 8.08 21.18 0.42
C VAL A 48 9.29 20.49 1.03
N GLU A 49 10.49 20.98 0.73
CA GLU A 49 11.79 20.43 1.17
C GLU A 49 11.95 20.35 2.70
N ASN A 50 11.23 21.16 3.47
CA ASN A 50 11.27 21.10 4.93
C ASN A 50 10.54 19.88 5.49
N LEU A 51 9.54 19.35 4.77
CA LEU A 51 8.76 18.19 5.18
C LEU A 51 9.06 16.95 4.35
N PHE A 52 9.47 17.13 3.10
CA PHE A 52 9.73 16.10 2.11
C PHE A 52 11.07 16.34 1.41
N PRO A 53 12.21 16.07 2.10
CA PRO A 53 13.54 16.20 1.50
C PRO A 53 13.70 15.37 0.22
N GLU A 54 12.97 14.27 0.10
CA GLU A 54 13.00 13.35 -1.05
C GLU A 54 12.35 13.91 -2.33
N LEU A 55 11.61 15.02 -2.25
CA LEU A 55 10.92 15.65 -3.38
C LEU A 55 11.62 16.92 -3.90
N ARG A 56 12.85 17.19 -3.45
CA ARG A 56 13.58 18.41 -3.77
C ARG A 56 13.98 18.52 -5.25
N ASP A 57 14.68 17.50 -5.75
CA ASP A 57 15.30 17.51 -7.08
C ASP A 57 14.62 16.51 -8.01
N LEU A 58 13.48 16.91 -8.57
CA LEU A 58 12.68 16.05 -9.44
C LEU A 58 13.18 16.11 -10.89
N PRO A 59 13.42 14.95 -11.54
CA PRO A 59 13.96 14.93 -12.90
C PRO A 59 12.92 15.33 -13.97
N SER A 60 11.63 15.12 -13.68
CA SER A 60 10.51 15.40 -14.58
C SER A 60 9.21 15.59 -13.78
N ASN A 61 8.10 15.89 -14.46
CA ASN A 61 6.80 16.07 -13.85
C ASN A 61 6.35 14.78 -13.16
N VAL A 62 6.04 14.86 -11.87
CA VAL A 62 5.50 13.73 -11.10
C VAL A 62 4.06 13.48 -11.54
N THR A 63 3.79 12.28 -12.04
CA THR A 63 2.45 11.83 -12.44
C THR A 63 1.71 11.16 -11.29
N TRP A 64 2.45 10.60 -10.34
CA TRP A 64 1.88 9.94 -9.16
C TRP A 64 2.83 9.97 -7.96
N LEU A 65 2.27 10.14 -6.77
CA LEU A 65 2.97 10.12 -5.48
C LEU A 65 2.21 9.20 -4.52
N SER A 66 2.92 8.27 -3.89
CA SER A 66 2.42 7.41 -2.83
C SER A 66 3.30 7.57 -1.60
N VAL A 67 2.67 7.80 -0.45
CA VAL A 67 3.36 7.97 0.83
C VAL A 67 2.74 7.00 1.82
N HIS A 68 3.58 6.20 2.48
CA HIS A 68 3.18 5.24 3.48
C HIS A 68 4.00 5.45 4.76
N ASN A 69 3.33 5.75 5.87
CA ASN A 69 3.98 5.85 7.18
C ASN A 69 4.07 4.46 7.81
N ILE A 70 5.27 4.08 8.23
CA ILE A 70 5.49 2.77 8.87
C ILE A 70 4.94 2.86 10.30
N PRO A 71 3.97 2.01 10.69
CA PRO A 71 3.37 2.02 12.01
C PRO A 71 4.41 1.94 13.13
N ASP A 72 4.11 2.56 14.28
CA ASP A 72 4.95 2.54 15.49
C ASP A 72 6.39 3.06 15.30
N THR A 73 6.65 3.74 14.19
CA THR A 73 7.94 4.39 13.90
C THR A 73 7.73 5.83 13.47
N GLN A 74 8.81 6.62 13.50
CA GLN A 74 8.87 7.94 12.85
C GLN A 74 9.44 7.81 11.44
N ARG A 75 9.12 6.74 10.71
CA ARG A 75 9.65 6.49 9.36
C ARG A 75 8.53 6.45 8.34
N ARG A 76 8.87 6.78 7.09
CA ARG A 76 7.95 6.65 5.96
C ARG A 76 8.66 6.16 4.71
N ILE A 77 7.87 5.57 3.83
CA ILE A 77 8.25 5.24 2.47
C ILE A 77 7.49 6.20 1.56
N THR A 78 8.23 6.91 0.72
CA THR A 78 7.70 7.81 -0.30
C THR A 78 8.12 7.29 -1.66
N ALA A 79 7.15 7.02 -2.52
CA ALA A 79 7.39 6.56 -3.89
C ALA A 79 6.73 7.54 -4.87
N TYR A 80 7.46 7.98 -5.88
CA TYR A 80 6.91 8.83 -6.94
C TYR A 80 7.30 8.32 -8.32
N GLY A 81 6.39 8.49 -9.27
CA GLY A 81 6.60 8.22 -10.67
C GLY A 81 6.49 9.49 -11.50
N CYS A 82 7.29 9.60 -12.55
CA CYS A 82 7.34 10.76 -13.42
C CYS A 82 6.85 10.43 -14.84
N GLN A 83 6.45 11.48 -15.55
CA GLN A 83 6.09 11.42 -16.97
C GLN A 83 7.25 10.96 -17.86
N SER A 84 8.50 11.16 -17.44
CA SER A 84 9.67 10.71 -18.19
C SER A 84 9.92 9.21 -18.10
N GLY A 85 9.16 8.45 -17.30
CA GLY A 85 9.48 7.04 -16.99
C GLY A 85 10.42 6.85 -15.80
N TYR A 86 10.89 7.94 -15.21
CA TYR A 86 11.68 7.88 -13.98
C TYR A 86 10.75 7.61 -12.79
N PHE A 87 11.12 6.68 -11.91
CA PHE A 87 10.54 6.61 -10.58
C PHE A 87 11.61 6.48 -9.51
N CYS A 88 11.23 6.88 -8.31
CA CYS A 88 12.08 6.85 -7.14
C CYS A 88 11.26 6.42 -5.94
N VAL A 89 11.93 5.70 -5.06
CA VAL A 89 11.42 5.29 -3.77
C VAL A 89 12.43 5.69 -2.72
N SER A 90 11.97 6.36 -1.68
CA SER A 90 12.81 6.84 -0.59
C SER A 90 12.24 6.39 0.74
N HIS A 91 13.12 5.86 1.58
CA HIS A 91 12.86 5.58 2.98
C HIS A 91 13.40 6.75 3.80
N VAL A 92 12.52 7.40 4.56
CA VAL A 92 12.77 8.71 5.18
C VAL A 92 12.49 8.63 6.69
N ASP A 93 13.39 9.20 7.49
CA ASP A 93 13.15 9.48 8.90
C ASP A 93 12.41 10.81 9.02
N GLN A 94 11.26 10.82 9.69
CA GLN A 94 10.41 12.00 9.88
C GLN A 94 10.79 12.79 11.14
N GLY A 95 11.50 12.18 12.09
CA GLY A 95 11.96 12.85 13.31
C GLY A 95 13.13 13.80 13.04
N LYS A 96 14.06 13.37 12.19
CA LYS A 96 15.07 14.23 11.55
C LYS A 96 14.84 14.08 10.05
N PRO A 97 14.12 15.00 9.37
CA PRO A 97 13.66 14.87 7.98
C PRO A 97 14.83 14.62 7.01
N GLU A 98 15.29 13.37 6.97
CA GLU A 98 16.51 12.89 6.32
C GLU A 98 16.19 11.60 5.58
N ILE A 99 16.78 11.48 4.40
CA ILE A 99 16.60 10.31 3.54
C ILE A 99 17.56 9.23 4.05
N LEU A 100 17.01 8.15 4.61
CA LEU A 100 17.79 7.01 5.07
C LEU A 100 18.31 6.20 3.88
N GLN A 101 17.44 5.92 2.92
CA GLN A 101 17.76 5.15 1.72
C GLN A 101 16.92 5.65 0.55
N SER A 102 17.45 5.52 -0.67
CA SER A 102 16.72 5.85 -1.88
C SER A 102 17.12 4.92 -3.02
N TRP A 103 16.14 4.53 -3.82
CA TRP A 103 16.31 3.71 -5.00
C TRP A 103 15.55 4.33 -6.16
N SER A 104 16.14 4.31 -7.35
CA SER A 104 15.49 4.83 -8.54
C SER A 104 15.79 4.01 -9.77
N LEU A 105 14.90 4.08 -10.75
CA LEU A 105 15.01 3.40 -12.03
C LEU A 105 14.31 4.20 -13.13
N GLN A 106 14.71 3.96 -14.37
CA GLN A 106 14.22 4.63 -15.56
C GLN A 106 13.57 3.58 -16.47
N GLN A 107 12.29 3.77 -16.78
CA GLN A 107 11.50 2.95 -17.71
C GLN A 107 11.27 3.69 -19.04
N ASP A 108 10.95 2.95 -20.10
CA ASP A 108 10.64 3.49 -21.42
C ASP A 108 9.14 3.84 -21.52
N GLY A 109 8.75 4.95 -20.88
CA GLY A 109 7.42 5.53 -21.06
C GLY A 109 6.86 6.24 -19.83
N PRO A 110 5.81 7.07 -19.96
CA PRO A 110 5.17 7.73 -18.83
C PRO A 110 4.59 6.73 -17.84
N LEU A 111 4.89 6.94 -16.55
CA LEU A 111 4.31 6.15 -15.47
C LEU A 111 2.90 6.65 -15.13
N SER A 112 1.95 5.73 -15.02
CA SER A 112 0.55 6.05 -14.73
C SER A 112 0.20 5.93 -13.25
N LYS A 113 0.75 4.94 -12.54
CA LYS A 113 0.62 4.78 -11.08
C LYS A 113 1.88 4.20 -10.45
N VAL A 114 2.14 4.63 -9.21
CA VAL A 114 3.10 4.02 -8.29
C VAL A 114 2.41 3.81 -6.94
N LEU A 115 2.22 2.57 -6.49
CA LEU A 115 1.48 2.29 -5.26
C LEU A 115 2.35 1.49 -4.29
N ILE A 116 2.44 1.98 -3.05
CA ILE A 116 3.02 1.24 -1.93
C ILE A 116 1.91 0.40 -1.29
N PHE A 117 2.17 -0.89 -1.09
CA PHE A 117 1.26 -1.79 -0.39
C PHE A 117 2.05 -2.78 0.47
N SER A 118 1.39 -3.36 1.47
CA SER A 118 1.94 -4.43 2.30
C SER A 118 1.11 -5.70 2.13
N LEU A 119 1.76 -6.84 2.28
CA LEU A 119 1.10 -8.14 2.40
C LEU A 119 1.15 -8.55 3.87
N PRO A 120 0.03 -8.99 4.48
CA PRO A 120 0.09 -9.58 5.81
C PRO A 120 1.07 -10.76 5.77
N GLY A 121 1.99 -10.79 6.73
CA GLY A 121 3.24 -11.52 6.66
C GLY A 121 3.14 -12.89 5.99
N SER A 122 3.78 -13.01 4.83
CA SER A 122 4.04 -14.29 4.19
C SER A 122 4.72 -15.21 5.21
N HIS A 123 4.02 -16.25 5.65
CA HIS A 123 4.59 -17.32 6.50
C HIS A 123 5.66 -18.16 5.76
N VAL A 124 6.14 -17.72 4.60
CA VAL A 124 7.19 -18.39 3.83
C VAL A 124 8.55 -17.95 4.36
N GLY A 125 9.01 -18.59 5.44
CA GLY A 125 10.34 -18.33 5.98
C GLY A 125 10.74 -19.02 7.28
N ALA A 126 9.83 -19.69 8.00
CA ALA A 126 10.22 -20.59 9.08
C ALA A 126 10.56 -21.99 8.54
N SER A 127 11.41 -22.06 7.51
CA SER A 127 12.04 -23.32 7.11
C SER A 127 13.29 -23.53 7.97
N TYR A 128 13.20 -24.39 8.98
CA TYR A 128 14.32 -25.14 9.58
C TYR A 128 15.65 -24.38 9.82
N ALA A 129 15.61 -23.14 10.32
CA ALA A 129 16.79 -22.57 10.98
C ALA A 129 16.73 -23.01 12.44
N GLY A 130 17.80 -23.70 12.89
CA GLY A 130 17.88 -24.34 14.18
C GLY A 130 17.52 -23.41 15.33
N TRP A 131 16.76 -23.96 16.29
CA TRP A 131 16.48 -23.39 17.59
C TRP A 131 17.81 -23.13 18.30
N ASP A 132 18.36 -21.92 18.16
CA ASP A 132 19.20 -21.34 19.21
C ASP A 132 18.33 -20.42 20.07
N GLY A 133 18.44 -20.60 21.38
CA GLY A 133 17.60 -19.94 22.37
C GLY A 133 18.06 -18.51 22.60
N SER A 134 17.89 -17.63 21.61
CA SER A 134 17.95 -16.20 21.81
C SER A 134 16.54 -15.61 21.81
N GLU A 135 16.17 -14.94 22.91
CA GLU A 135 14.95 -14.15 23.03
C GLU A 135 15.05 -12.91 22.13
N GLU A 136 14.98 -13.09 20.82
CA GLU A 136 14.76 -11.99 19.89
C GLU A 136 13.25 -11.85 19.67
N SER A 137 12.72 -10.76 20.22
CA SER A 137 11.37 -10.26 19.95
C SER A 137 10.98 -10.50 18.49
N HIS A 138 10.02 -11.40 18.23
CA HIS A 138 9.39 -11.60 16.93
C HIS A 138 8.64 -10.33 16.52
N THR A 139 9.38 -9.31 16.09
CA THR A 139 8.84 -8.14 15.43
C THR A 139 8.46 -8.61 14.03
N PHE A 140 7.16 -8.74 13.78
CA PHE A 140 6.63 -8.95 12.45
C PHE A 140 7.09 -7.79 11.58
N HIS A 141 8.15 -7.97 10.80
CA HIS A 141 8.57 -7.00 9.83
C HIS A 141 7.56 -7.04 8.67
N GLU A 142 6.60 -6.13 8.68
CA GLU A 142 5.74 -5.89 7.52
C GLU A 142 6.62 -5.67 6.29
N GLN A 143 6.34 -6.43 5.24
CA GLN A 143 7.04 -6.29 3.96
C GLN A 143 6.28 -5.26 3.12
N TYR A 144 7.01 -4.28 2.61
CA TYR A 144 6.46 -3.26 1.73
C TYR A 144 6.86 -3.53 0.29
N HIS A 145 5.88 -3.54 -0.59
CA HIS A 145 6.02 -3.80 -2.02
C HIS A 145 5.56 -2.57 -2.80
N ILE A 146 6.04 -2.43 -4.03
CA ILE A 146 5.73 -1.27 -4.85
C ILE A 146 5.26 -1.71 -6.22
N LEU A 147 4.01 -1.40 -6.53
CA LEU A 147 3.45 -1.56 -7.86
C LEU A 147 3.80 -0.32 -8.70
N VAL A 148 4.47 -0.53 -9.82
CA VAL A 148 4.72 0.49 -10.83
C VAL A 148 4.02 0.10 -12.12
N THR A 149 3.24 1.03 -12.65
CA THR A 149 2.49 0.84 -13.90
C THR A 149 2.90 1.92 -14.90
N SER A 150 3.04 1.50 -16.15
CA SER A 150 3.39 2.35 -17.28
C SER A 150 2.22 2.44 -18.25
N THR A 151 2.23 3.48 -19.07
CA THR A 151 1.31 3.62 -20.21
C THR A 151 1.74 2.80 -21.41
N ILE A 152 2.99 2.32 -21.45
CA ILE A 152 3.58 1.62 -22.61
C ILE A 152 4.14 0.26 -22.21
N GLU A 153 4.87 0.19 -21.09
CA GLU A 153 5.52 -1.04 -20.64
C GLU A 153 4.61 -1.92 -19.78
N LEU A 154 5.01 -3.18 -19.61
CA LEU A 154 4.43 -4.07 -18.62
C LEU A 154 4.50 -3.46 -17.21
N SER A 155 3.42 -3.66 -16.46
CA SER A 155 3.37 -3.31 -15.05
C SER A 155 4.22 -4.29 -14.24
N ALA A 156 4.87 -3.78 -13.20
CA ALA A 156 5.79 -4.56 -12.39
C ALA A 156 5.61 -4.24 -10.90
N VAL A 157 5.85 -5.26 -10.07
CA VAL A 157 5.89 -5.15 -8.62
C VAL A 157 7.33 -5.33 -8.17
N TYR A 158 7.85 -4.35 -7.43
CA TYR A 158 9.13 -4.47 -6.75
C TYR A 158 8.90 -5.02 -5.36
N TRP A 159 9.50 -6.18 -5.09
CA TRP A 159 9.23 -6.97 -3.90
C TRP A 159 10.14 -6.58 -2.74
N ASN A 160 9.54 -6.37 -1.56
CA ASN A 160 10.24 -6.07 -0.30
C ASN A 160 11.31 -4.97 -0.43
N ILE A 161 10.84 -3.74 -0.65
CA ILE A 161 11.70 -2.57 -0.92
C ILE A 161 12.74 -2.33 0.17
N LEU A 162 12.39 -2.56 1.45
CA LEU A 162 13.29 -2.28 2.57
C LEU A 162 14.47 -3.26 2.62
N GLN A 163 14.29 -4.49 2.14
CA GLN A 163 15.35 -5.51 2.13
C GLN A 163 16.09 -5.55 0.79
N ASN A 164 15.35 -5.54 -0.32
CA ASN A 164 15.88 -5.84 -1.65
C ASN A 164 16.02 -4.59 -2.54
N GLY A 165 15.49 -3.44 -2.10
CA GLY A 165 15.42 -2.24 -2.94
C GLY A 165 14.59 -2.51 -4.20
N LEU A 166 15.09 -2.08 -5.36
CA LEU A 166 14.45 -2.29 -6.67
C LEU A 166 15.03 -3.49 -7.44
N ARG A 167 15.66 -4.44 -6.75
CA ARG A 167 16.34 -5.58 -7.41
C ARG A 167 15.41 -6.72 -7.76
N GLU A 168 14.43 -7.00 -6.91
CA GLU A 168 13.50 -8.10 -7.10
C GLU A 168 12.23 -7.58 -7.77
N GLN A 169 12.13 -7.83 -9.08
CA GLN A 169 11.04 -7.37 -9.92
C GLN A 169 10.16 -8.55 -10.35
N LEU A 170 8.86 -8.45 -10.08
CA LEU A 170 7.84 -9.40 -10.50
C LEU A 170 6.92 -8.74 -11.52
N LEU A 171 6.84 -9.30 -12.73
CA LEU A 171 6.03 -8.74 -13.81
C LEU A 171 4.56 -9.16 -13.68
N LEU A 172 3.64 -8.27 -14.06
CA LEU A 172 2.22 -8.58 -14.17
C LEU A 172 1.92 -9.04 -15.60
N PRO A 173 1.68 -10.34 -15.84
CA PRO A 173 1.53 -10.85 -17.20
C PRO A 173 0.33 -10.23 -17.92
N SER A 174 0.48 -10.01 -19.22
CA SER A 174 -0.57 -9.46 -20.10
C SER A 174 -1.06 -8.04 -19.76
N SER A 175 -0.40 -7.31 -18.87
CA SER A 175 -0.80 -5.94 -18.52
C SER A 175 -0.62 -4.94 -19.68
N ASP A 176 0.22 -5.27 -20.65
CA ASP A 176 0.54 -4.50 -21.87
C ASP A 176 -0.36 -4.86 -23.08
N GLN A 177 -1.24 -5.85 -22.94
CA GLN A 177 -2.07 -6.34 -24.04
C GLN A 177 -3.36 -5.53 -24.25
N PHE A 178 -3.68 -4.62 -23.33
CA PHE A 178 -4.96 -3.91 -23.28
C PHE A 178 -4.77 -2.40 -23.32
N ASP A 179 -3.85 -1.94 -24.17
CA ASP A 179 -3.45 -0.53 -24.29
C ASP A 179 -2.82 -0.03 -22.97
N SER A 180 -3.03 1.22 -22.61
CA SER A 180 -2.39 1.89 -21.47
C SER A 180 -3.08 1.57 -20.15
N VAL A 181 -2.31 1.30 -19.09
CA VAL A 181 -2.85 1.24 -17.72
C VAL A 181 -3.14 2.67 -17.23
N LEU A 182 -4.38 2.93 -16.81
CA LEU A 182 -4.84 4.26 -16.37
C LEU A 182 -5.00 4.35 -14.86
N CYS A 183 -5.44 3.27 -14.24
CA CYS A 183 -5.64 3.20 -12.80
C CYS A 183 -5.23 1.84 -12.24
N ALA A 184 -4.87 1.82 -10.96
CA ALA A 184 -4.49 0.63 -10.23
C ALA A 184 -4.99 0.73 -8.80
N LEU A 185 -5.26 -0.42 -8.18
CA LEU A 185 -5.70 -0.54 -6.80
C LEU A 185 -5.18 -1.86 -6.21
N THR A 186 -4.84 -1.85 -4.93
CA THR A 186 -4.53 -3.05 -4.14
C THR A 186 -5.63 -3.27 -3.12
N ALA A 187 -6.31 -4.42 -3.16
CA ALA A 187 -7.41 -4.73 -2.25
C ALA A 187 -7.62 -6.24 -2.14
N ASP A 188 -7.99 -6.72 -0.95
CA ASP A 188 -8.48 -8.09 -0.73
C ASP A 188 -9.92 -8.19 -1.27
N VAL A 189 -10.06 -8.69 -2.50
CA VAL A 189 -11.33 -8.81 -3.22
C VAL A 189 -11.94 -10.19 -3.01
N ASP A 190 -11.16 -11.23 -2.73
CA ASP A 190 -11.67 -12.59 -2.51
C ASP A 190 -11.83 -12.98 -1.04
N PHE A 191 -11.53 -12.06 -0.12
CA PHE A 191 -11.65 -12.20 1.33
C PHE A 191 -10.77 -13.31 1.91
N ASP A 192 -9.60 -13.56 1.33
CA ASP A 192 -8.63 -14.49 1.90
C ASP A 192 -7.59 -13.81 2.82
N GLY A 193 -7.57 -12.47 2.84
CA GLY A 193 -6.68 -11.65 3.65
C GLY A 193 -5.44 -11.15 2.91
N GLU A 194 -5.14 -11.67 1.72
CA GLU A 194 -4.05 -11.18 0.87
C GLU A 194 -4.59 -10.21 -0.18
N PRO A 195 -4.05 -8.99 -0.32
CA PRO A 195 -4.56 -8.06 -1.32
C PRO A 195 -4.21 -8.48 -2.75
N GLU A 196 -5.22 -8.50 -3.63
CA GLU A 196 -5.04 -8.57 -5.07
C GLU A 196 -4.64 -7.21 -5.68
N ILE A 197 -3.99 -7.26 -6.84
CA ILE A 197 -3.71 -6.09 -7.66
C ILE A 197 -4.75 -5.99 -8.76
N LEU A 198 -5.44 -4.86 -8.82
CA LEU A 198 -6.40 -4.54 -9.86
C LEU A 198 -5.82 -3.47 -10.79
N LEU A 199 -5.87 -3.70 -12.10
CA LEU A 199 -5.48 -2.72 -13.12
C LEU A 199 -6.69 -2.37 -14.00
N GLY A 200 -6.92 -1.08 -14.18
CA GLY A 200 -7.91 -0.55 -15.12
C GLY A 200 -7.21 0.08 -16.32
N THR A 201 -7.64 -0.32 -17.51
CA THR A 201 -6.94 0.00 -18.77
C THR A 201 -7.76 0.91 -19.69
N TYR A 202 -7.07 1.58 -20.61
CA TYR A 202 -7.71 2.32 -21.70
C TYR A 202 -8.42 1.34 -22.66
N GLY A 203 -7.89 0.14 -22.83
CA GLY A 203 -8.49 -0.96 -23.59
C GLY A 203 -9.80 -1.52 -23.03
N GLN A 204 -10.39 -0.86 -22.03
CA GLN A 204 -11.70 -1.19 -21.44
C GLN A 204 -11.70 -2.48 -20.63
N GLU A 205 -10.53 -2.91 -20.17
CA GLU A 205 -10.37 -4.13 -19.38
C GLU A 205 -10.00 -3.80 -17.93
N LEU A 206 -10.65 -4.52 -17.01
CA LEU A 206 -10.27 -4.65 -15.62
C LEU A 206 -9.56 -5.99 -15.43
N LEU A 207 -8.32 -5.94 -14.96
CA LEU A 207 -7.48 -7.11 -14.73
C LEU A 207 -7.27 -7.29 -13.23
N CYS A 208 -7.43 -8.51 -12.72
CA CYS A 208 -7.20 -8.83 -11.31
C CYS A 208 -6.10 -9.88 -11.18
N TYR A 209 -5.05 -9.55 -10.42
CA TYR A 209 -3.89 -10.38 -10.20
C TYR A 209 -3.78 -10.81 -8.75
N LYS A 210 -3.44 -12.08 -8.54
CA LYS A 210 -3.12 -12.64 -7.22
C LYS A 210 -1.72 -13.19 -7.21
N TYR A 211 -1.02 -13.01 -6.09
CA TYR A 211 0.31 -13.56 -5.90
C TYR A 211 0.19 -15.04 -5.50
N MET A 212 0.71 -15.95 -6.33
CA MET A 212 0.70 -17.38 -6.08
C MET A 212 2.03 -18.01 -6.48
N GLN A 213 2.59 -18.86 -5.63
CA GLN A 213 3.79 -19.66 -5.93
C GLN A 213 4.97 -18.81 -6.45
N GLY A 214 5.23 -17.64 -5.86
CA GLY A 214 6.37 -16.79 -6.23
C GLY A 214 6.14 -15.84 -7.41
N HIS A 215 4.95 -15.79 -8.00
CA HIS A 215 4.66 -14.92 -9.14
C HIS A 215 3.21 -14.44 -9.15
N PHE A 216 2.93 -13.37 -9.89
CA PHE A 216 1.56 -12.88 -10.07
C PHE A 216 0.87 -13.61 -11.22
N GLN A 217 -0.35 -14.08 -10.97
CA GLN A 217 -1.22 -14.71 -11.95
C GLN A 217 -2.49 -13.88 -12.16
N LEU A 218 -2.91 -13.75 -13.42
CA LEU A 218 -4.19 -13.13 -13.78
C LEU A 218 -5.34 -14.06 -13.37
N MET A 219 -6.09 -13.68 -12.34
CA MET A 219 -7.20 -14.46 -11.78
C MET A 219 -8.45 -14.36 -12.64
N TRP A 220 -8.79 -13.13 -13.03
CA TRP A 220 -9.92 -12.85 -13.88
C TRP A 220 -9.74 -11.53 -14.61
N GLN A 221 -10.50 -11.40 -15.68
CA GLN A 221 -10.56 -10.22 -16.54
C GLN A 221 -12.03 -9.88 -16.79
N ARG A 222 -12.34 -8.58 -16.88
CA ARG A 222 -13.68 -8.10 -17.22
C ARG A 222 -13.64 -6.89 -18.15
N SER A 223 -14.34 -7.02 -19.27
CA SER A 223 -14.55 -5.93 -20.21
C SER A 223 -15.65 -4.95 -19.75
N PHE A 224 -15.44 -3.67 -20.04
CA PHE A 224 -16.35 -2.55 -19.81
C PHE A 224 -16.68 -1.85 -21.14
N PRO A 225 -17.73 -1.00 -21.20
CA PRO A 225 -18.14 -0.33 -22.45
C PRO A 225 -17.30 0.90 -22.82
N SER A 226 -16.32 1.27 -22.00
CA SER A 226 -15.43 2.42 -22.20
C SER A 226 -14.20 2.35 -21.27
N PRO A 227 -13.11 3.10 -21.57
CA PRO A 227 -11.89 3.17 -20.77
C PRO A 227 -12.11 3.35 -19.26
N LEU A 228 -11.34 2.63 -18.44
CA LEU A 228 -11.42 2.65 -16.97
C LEU A 228 -10.51 3.74 -16.40
N LEU A 229 -11.11 4.78 -15.83
CA LEU A 229 -10.38 5.95 -15.34
C LEU A 229 -9.97 5.83 -13.88
N CYS A 230 -10.77 5.15 -13.07
CA CYS A 230 -10.53 5.00 -11.63
C CYS A 230 -11.19 3.72 -11.11
N ILE A 231 -10.56 3.11 -10.11
CA ILE A 231 -11.08 1.97 -9.36
C ILE A 231 -10.98 2.33 -7.88
N ALA A 232 -12.04 2.08 -7.12
CA ALA A 232 -12.06 2.21 -5.67
C ALA A 232 -12.69 0.97 -5.04
N HIS A 233 -12.15 0.54 -3.89
CA HIS A 233 -12.73 -0.51 -3.06
C HIS A 233 -13.27 0.15 -1.80
N VAL A 234 -14.59 0.23 -1.68
CA VAL A 234 -15.26 1.05 -0.68
C VAL A 234 -16.63 0.46 -0.36
N ASP A 235 -16.98 0.48 0.92
CA ASP A 235 -18.32 0.13 1.41
C ASP A 235 -19.29 1.26 1.08
N LEU A 236 -20.06 1.10 0.00
CA LEU A 236 -21.07 2.04 -0.49
C LEU A 236 -22.44 1.79 0.12
N THR A 237 -22.72 0.55 0.51
CA THR A 237 -24.02 0.15 1.08
C THR A 237 -24.06 0.25 2.60
N TRP A 238 -22.91 0.50 3.21
CA TRP A 238 -22.71 0.61 4.66
C TRP A 238 -23.11 -0.66 5.41
N ASP A 239 -22.89 -1.82 4.78
CA ASP A 239 -23.16 -3.14 5.36
C ASP A 239 -21.88 -3.82 5.88
N GLY A 240 -20.73 -3.15 5.76
CA GLY A 240 -19.42 -3.65 6.15
C GLY A 240 -18.67 -4.39 5.04
N LEU A 241 -19.29 -4.62 3.87
CA LEU A 241 -18.66 -5.22 2.70
C LEU A 241 -18.26 -4.11 1.71
N CYS A 242 -16.99 -4.10 1.33
CA CYS A 242 -16.52 -3.15 0.33
C CYS A 242 -16.92 -3.62 -1.08
N GLU A 243 -17.61 -2.77 -1.82
CA GLU A 243 -17.83 -2.96 -3.25
C GLU A 243 -16.66 -2.43 -4.08
N LEU A 244 -16.50 -2.97 -5.28
CA LEU A 244 -15.59 -2.42 -6.28
C LEU A 244 -16.32 -1.41 -7.17
N ALA A 245 -16.01 -0.12 -6.97
CA ALA A 245 -16.50 0.99 -7.76
C ALA A 245 -15.53 1.28 -8.92
N VAL A 246 -16.00 1.10 -10.16
CA VAL A 246 -15.20 1.27 -11.38
C VAL A 246 -15.77 2.45 -12.19
N MET A 247 -15.01 3.55 -12.23
CA MET A 247 -15.36 4.73 -13.02
C MET A 247 -14.84 4.57 -14.44
N CYS A 248 -15.73 4.58 -15.42
CA CYS A 248 -15.41 4.60 -16.83
C CYS A 248 -15.77 5.95 -17.46
N LEU A 249 -15.28 6.23 -18.67
CA LEU A 249 -15.65 7.47 -19.39
C LEU A 249 -17.17 7.67 -19.56
N LYS A 250 -17.95 6.58 -19.64
CA LYS A 250 -19.41 6.63 -19.86
C LYS A 250 -20.23 6.49 -18.58
N GLY A 251 -19.62 6.31 -17.41
CA GLY A 251 -20.34 6.18 -16.15
C GLY A 251 -19.64 5.33 -15.10
N LEU A 252 -20.30 5.23 -13.95
CA LEU A 252 -19.85 4.45 -12.80
C LEU A 252 -20.49 3.07 -12.79
N HIS A 253 -19.69 2.03 -12.61
CA HIS A 253 -20.14 0.66 -12.39
C HIS A 253 -19.81 0.21 -10.97
N ILE A 254 -20.77 -0.37 -10.26
CA ILE A 254 -20.58 -0.92 -8.92
C ILE A 254 -20.63 -2.45 -9.04
N LEU A 255 -19.55 -3.12 -8.63
CA LEU A 255 -19.46 -4.57 -8.62
C LEU A 255 -19.58 -5.03 -7.17
N GLN A 256 -20.69 -5.72 -6.89
CA GLN A 256 -20.98 -6.31 -5.59
C GLN A 256 -20.53 -7.76 -5.55
N HIS A 257 -20.02 -8.18 -4.40
CA HIS A 257 -19.74 -9.59 -4.14
C HIS A 257 -21.02 -10.41 -4.05
N SER A 258 -20.90 -11.70 -4.32
CA SER A 258 -22.01 -12.63 -4.13
C SER A 258 -22.23 -12.87 -2.63
N LEU A 259 -23.36 -12.38 -2.11
CA LEU A 259 -23.75 -12.57 -0.70
C LEU A 259 -23.74 -14.05 -0.26
N ALA A 260 -24.10 -14.96 -1.16
CA ALA A 260 -24.04 -16.40 -0.90
C ALA A 260 -22.62 -16.89 -0.61
N LYS A 261 -21.62 -16.43 -1.37
CA LYS A 261 -20.21 -16.76 -1.13
C LYS A 261 -19.69 -16.03 0.11
N THR A 262 -19.96 -14.74 0.23
CA THR A 262 -19.49 -13.92 1.35
C THR A 262 -19.99 -14.45 2.71
N SER A 263 -21.25 -14.88 2.79
CA SER A 263 -21.80 -15.49 4.01
C SER A 263 -21.08 -16.80 4.39
N GLN A 264 -20.61 -17.59 3.43
CA GLN A 264 -19.82 -18.80 3.70
C GLN A 264 -18.47 -18.44 4.33
N TYR A 265 -17.75 -17.47 3.76
CA TYR A 265 -16.49 -16.97 4.32
C TYR A 265 -16.69 -16.41 5.73
N PHE A 266 -17.76 -15.65 5.94
CA PHE A 266 -18.10 -15.09 7.25
C PHE A 266 -18.34 -16.19 8.30
N ILE A 267 -19.16 -17.21 7.97
CA ILE A 267 -19.41 -18.35 8.85
C ILE A 267 -18.12 -19.12 9.14
N GLN A 268 -17.26 -19.32 8.14
CA GLN A 268 -15.98 -20.01 8.31
C GLN A 268 -15.05 -19.24 9.26
N ARG A 269 -14.92 -17.93 9.08
CA ARG A 269 -14.12 -17.07 9.97
C ARG A 269 -14.67 -17.06 11.40
N LEU A 270 -15.99 -17.00 11.57
CA LEU A 270 -16.62 -17.10 12.88
C LEU A 270 -16.31 -18.42 13.59
N ARG A 271 -16.36 -19.54 12.86
CA ARG A 271 -15.99 -20.85 13.42
C ARG A 271 -14.54 -20.89 13.87
N GLN A 272 -13.62 -20.39 13.05
CA GLN A 272 -12.19 -20.32 13.41
C GLN A 272 -11.94 -19.44 14.65
N GLN A 273 -12.67 -18.33 14.80
CA GLN A 273 -12.57 -17.47 15.98
C GLN A 273 -13.12 -18.17 17.23
N LEU A 274 -14.25 -18.90 17.11
CA LEU A 274 -14.81 -19.68 18.20
C LEU A 274 -13.85 -20.79 18.66
N GLU A 275 -13.22 -21.49 17.72
CA GLU A 275 -12.22 -22.52 18.01
C GLU A 275 -11.00 -21.94 18.73
N LYS A 276 -10.51 -20.77 18.29
CA LYS A 276 -9.40 -20.05 18.96
C LYS A 276 -9.78 -19.61 20.38
N SER A 277 -10.99 -19.08 20.58
CA SER A 277 -11.49 -18.66 21.90
C SER A 277 -11.63 -19.84 22.86
N ASN A 278 -12.18 -20.95 22.38
CA ASN A 278 -12.33 -22.16 23.19
C ASN A 278 -10.96 -22.77 23.53
N ALA A 279 -9.98 -22.72 22.61
CA ALA A 279 -8.62 -23.18 22.87
C ALA A 279 -7.88 -22.28 23.87
N SER A 280 -8.09 -20.97 23.85
CA SER A 280 -7.53 -20.07 24.87
C SER A 280 -8.15 -20.32 26.25
N ASP A 281 -9.45 -20.61 26.33
CA ASP A 281 -10.12 -20.91 27.61
C ASP A 281 -9.61 -22.23 28.23
N VAL A 282 -9.40 -23.28 27.42
CA VAL A 282 -8.82 -24.55 27.90
C VAL A 282 -7.37 -24.36 28.39
N SER A 283 -6.57 -23.54 27.72
CA SER A 283 -5.19 -23.25 28.13
C SER A 283 -5.07 -22.42 29.43
N HIS A 284 -6.12 -21.66 29.78
CA HIS A 284 -6.21 -20.96 31.05
C HIS A 284 -6.60 -21.92 32.19
N VAL A 285 -7.48 -22.88 31.95
CA VAL A 285 -7.88 -23.91 32.93
C VAL A 285 -6.72 -24.87 33.25
N GLU A 286 -5.96 -25.32 32.25
CA GLU A 286 -4.80 -26.21 32.49
C GLU A 286 -3.64 -25.52 33.23
N LYS A 287 -3.51 -24.18 33.13
CA LYS A 287 -2.53 -23.40 33.90
C LYS A 287 -2.93 -23.22 35.37
N GLU A 288 -4.22 -23.15 35.68
CA GLU A 288 -4.70 -23.09 37.07
C GLU A 288 -4.56 -24.46 37.77
N GLU A 289 -4.87 -25.57 37.08
CA GLU A 289 -4.72 -26.92 37.66
C GLU A 289 -3.24 -27.33 37.87
N GLY A 290 -2.32 -26.80 37.06
CA GLY A 290 -0.87 -27.03 37.23
C GLY A 290 -0.23 -26.32 38.42
N VAL A 291 -0.85 -25.25 38.94
CA VAL A 291 -0.35 -24.52 40.12
C VAL A 291 -0.79 -25.20 41.41
N GLU A 292 -2.02 -25.74 41.47
CA GLU A 292 -2.53 -26.47 42.65
C GLU A 292 -1.79 -27.80 42.91
N GLN A 293 -1.32 -28.51 41.88
CA GLN A 293 -0.61 -29.79 42.08
C GLN A 293 0.85 -29.64 42.56
N SER A 294 1.40 -28.43 42.60
CA SER A 294 2.79 -28.18 43.03
C SER A 294 2.93 -27.81 44.51
N GLN A 295 1.83 -27.57 45.23
CA GLN A 295 1.85 -27.18 46.65
C GLN A 295 1.65 -28.34 47.64
N ASP A 296 1.28 -29.54 47.18
CA ASP A 296 0.96 -30.69 48.06
C ASP A 296 2.13 -31.66 48.31
N ALA A 297 3.36 -31.32 47.89
CA ALA A 297 4.53 -32.19 48.00
C ALA A 297 5.63 -31.68 48.94
N THR A 298 5.30 -30.93 50.00
CA THR A 298 6.23 -30.66 51.11
C THR A 298 5.49 -30.50 52.43
N ASP A 299 5.07 -31.60 53.06
CA ASP A 299 5.09 -31.71 54.53
C ASP A 299 4.76 -33.15 54.96
N ASN A 300 5.79 -33.96 55.16
CA ASN A 300 5.72 -35.14 56.01
C ASN A 300 7.13 -35.51 56.49
N ALA A 301 7.62 -34.76 57.47
CA ALA A 301 8.67 -35.21 58.39
C ALA A 301 8.28 -34.78 59.80
N ALA A 302 7.89 -35.77 60.60
CA ALA A 302 7.42 -35.63 61.97
C ALA A 302 8.50 -35.03 62.92
N PRO A 303 8.10 -34.35 64.01
CA PRO A 303 8.99 -34.01 65.10
C PRO A 303 8.95 -35.12 66.17
N ASP A 304 10.11 -35.51 66.70
CA ASP A 304 10.21 -36.18 68.00
C ASP A 304 11.26 -35.46 68.87
N PRO A 305 11.09 -35.50 70.21
CA PRO A 305 11.63 -34.53 71.18
C PRO A 305 13.11 -34.67 71.56
#